data_AF-A0A9Q0VC68-F1
#
_entry.id   AF-A0A9Q0VC68-F1
#
_cell.length_a   1.000
_cell.length_b   1.000
_cell.length_c   1.000
_cell.angle_alpha   90.00
_cell.angle_beta   90.00
_cell.angle_gamma   90.00
#
_symmetry.space_group_name_H-M   'P 1'
#
loop_
_entity.id
_entity.type
_entity.pdbx_description
1 polymer ?
#
loop_
_entity_poly.entity_id
_entity_poly.type
_entity_poly.pdbx_seq_one_letter_code
_entity_poly.pdbx_strand_id
1 'polypeptide(L)'
;MERARRLANRAILRRLVNESKQSHNQARNESSLLNSSSPVPYTPSRYVSSLSSFGSRSPRSGLLPGTKNTVSHNVSAGYYGIGSQIRSISVESLKPSDTFPRRHNSATPEEQTKMAELCGFETLDSLIDSTVPKSIRLDSMKFSKFDGGLTENQMTEHMKYLASKNKVFKSYIGMGYYNTHVPPVILRNIMENPAWYTQYTPYQAEISQGRLESLLNYQTMITDLTGLPMSNASLLDEGTAAAEAMAMCNNILKGKKKTFIIANNCHPQTIDICKTRAGGFDLEVVTADLKDIDYKSGDVCGVLVQYPGTEGEVLDYGEFYKECSCSWS
;
A
#
# COMPACT_ATOMS: atom_id res chain seq x y z
N MET A 1 6.12 -39.97 -16.83
CA MET A 1 6.96 -38.80 -16.48
C MET A 1 6.16 -37.64 -15.87
N GLU A 2 4.96 -37.35 -16.37
CA GLU A 2 4.07 -36.29 -15.88
C GLU A 2 3.65 -36.41 -14.41
N ARG A 3 3.32 -37.62 -13.95
CA ARG A 3 2.96 -37.91 -12.55
C ARG A 3 4.12 -37.64 -11.58
N ALA A 4 5.36 -37.97 -11.99
CA ALA A 4 6.56 -37.70 -11.20
C ALA A 4 6.85 -36.19 -11.10
N ARG A 5 6.56 -35.44 -12.18
CA ARG A 5 6.75 -33.99 -12.25
C ARG A 5 5.74 -33.21 -11.40
N ARG A 6 4.45 -33.61 -11.41
CA ARG A 6 3.43 -33.07 -10.50
C ARG A 6 3.74 -33.36 -9.03
N LEU A 7 4.28 -34.54 -8.73
CA LEU A 7 4.73 -34.90 -7.39
C LEU A 7 5.92 -34.03 -6.94
N ALA A 8 6.87 -33.74 -7.83
CA ALA A 8 8.00 -32.86 -7.54
C ALA A 8 7.55 -31.42 -7.28
N ASN A 9 6.69 -30.85 -8.14
CA ASN A 9 6.18 -29.49 -7.95
C ASN A 9 5.34 -29.37 -6.66
N ARG A 10 4.52 -30.38 -6.35
CA ARG A 10 3.75 -30.42 -5.09
C ARG A 10 4.65 -30.59 -3.86
N ALA A 11 5.77 -31.30 -3.98
CA ALA A 11 6.75 -31.42 -2.91
C ALA A 11 7.50 -30.11 -2.67
N ILE A 12 7.85 -29.38 -3.74
CA ILE A 12 8.47 -28.05 -3.66
C ILE A 12 7.50 -27.04 -3.02
N LEU A 13 6.24 -27.01 -3.45
CA LEU A 13 5.21 -26.16 -2.86
C LEU A 13 4.98 -26.46 -1.37
N ARG A 14 4.91 -27.74 -0.98
CA ARG A 14 4.81 -28.14 0.43
C ARG A 14 6.02 -27.74 1.23
N ARG A 15 7.22 -27.83 0.65
CA ARG A 15 8.46 -27.41 1.31
C ARG A 15 8.48 -25.90 1.52
N LEU A 16 8.12 -25.10 0.52
CA LEU A 16 8.03 -23.64 0.63
C LEU A 16 6.99 -23.21 1.66
N VAL A 17 5.82 -23.87 1.69
CA VAL A 17 4.77 -23.61 2.70
C VAL A 17 5.24 -24.00 4.11
N ASN A 18 5.97 -25.11 4.26
CA ASN A 18 6.51 -25.52 5.55
C ASN A 18 7.66 -24.62 6.02
N GLU A 19 8.54 -24.18 5.14
CA GLU A 19 9.61 -23.22 5.43
C GLU A 19 9.02 -21.85 5.82
N SER A 20 7.93 -21.43 5.18
CA SER A 20 7.15 -20.25 5.56
C SER A 20 6.52 -20.40 6.96
N LYS A 21 5.89 -21.54 7.25
CA LYS A 21 5.33 -21.84 8.59
C LYS A 21 6.40 -21.92 9.69
N GLN A 22 7.56 -22.49 9.39
CA GLN A 22 8.70 -22.55 10.32
C GLN A 22 9.26 -21.16 10.57
N SER A 23 9.44 -20.34 9.53
CA SER A 23 9.84 -18.93 9.68
C SER A 23 8.82 -18.13 10.50
N HIS A 24 7.53 -18.41 10.32
CA HIS A 24 6.46 -17.76 11.07
C HIS A 24 6.42 -18.19 12.55
N ASN A 25 6.75 -19.46 12.84
CA ASN A 25 6.87 -19.98 14.21
C ASN A 25 8.16 -19.52 14.90
N GLN A 26 9.26 -19.36 14.15
CA GLN A 26 10.51 -18.83 14.67
C GLN A 26 10.38 -17.33 14.98
N ALA A 27 9.70 -16.56 14.13
CA ALA A 27 9.31 -15.18 14.41
C ALA A 27 8.32 -15.06 15.58
N ARG A 28 7.42 -16.04 15.77
CA ARG A 28 6.56 -16.10 16.97
C ARG A 28 7.37 -16.40 18.23
N ASN A 29 8.34 -17.31 18.19
CA ASN A 29 9.21 -17.60 19.32
C ASN A 29 10.13 -16.41 19.67
N GLU A 30 10.69 -15.72 18.68
CA GLU A 30 11.43 -14.46 18.91
C GLU A 30 10.52 -13.36 19.46
N SER A 31 9.27 -13.26 18.97
CA SER A 31 8.28 -12.33 19.55
C SER A 31 7.86 -12.72 20.97
N SER A 32 7.87 -14.02 21.32
CA SER A 32 7.57 -14.51 22.68
C SER A 32 8.72 -14.26 23.65
N LEU A 33 9.97 -14.33 23.17
CA LEU A 33 11.17 -13.96 23.93
C LEU A 33 11.22 -12.44 24.14
N LEU A 34 10.84 -11.64 23.13
CA LEU A 34 10.67 -10.19 23.25
C LEU A 34 9.49 -9.78 24.15
N ASN A 35 8.38 -10.55 24.14
CA ASN A 35 7.21 -10.34 24.99
C ASN A 35 7.40 -10.84 26.45
N SER A 36 8.48 -11.57 26.75
CA SER A 36 8.80 -12.01 28.12
C SER A 36 9.62 -10.99 28.93
N SER A 37 9.96 -9.85 28.33
CA SER A 37 10.60 -8.75 29.04
C SER A 37 9.53 -7.95 29.78
N SER A 38 9.31 -8.25 31.06
CA SER A 38 8.71 -7.27 31.98
C SER A 38 9.40 -5.91 31.79
N PRO A 39 8.68 -4.79 31.85
CA PRO A 39 9.27 -3.47 31.62
C PRO A 39 10.40 -3.30 32.64
N VAL A 40 11.64 -3.29 32.17
CA VAL A 40 12.79 -2.91 32.99
C VAL A 40 12.44 -1.53 33.52
N PRO A 41 12.28 -1.33 34.84
CA PRO A 41 12.07 0.00 35.37
C PRO A 41 13.31 0.79 34.97
N TYR A 42 13.11 1.77 34.10
CA TYR A 42 14.12 2.77 33.78
C TYR A 42 14.46 3.47 35.10
N THR A 43 15.50 3.00 35.78
CA THR A 43 16.17 3.76 36.84
C THR A 43 16.88 4.91 36.15
N PRO A 44 16.59 6.17 36.50
CA PRO A 44 17.26 7.29 35.90
C PRO A 44 18.71 7.27 36.39
N SER A 45 19.63 6.82 35.53
CA SER A 45 21.04 7.13 35.72
C SER A 45 21.15 8.64 35.58
N ARG A 46 21.22 9.32 36.73
CA ARG A 46 21.57 10.73 36.83
C ARG A 46 22.90 10.95 36.10
N TYR A 47 23.03 12.16 35.56
CA TYR A 47 24.20 12.77 34.90
C TYR A 47 24.29 12.61 33.38
N VAL A 48 23.68 13.57 32.66
CA VAL A 48 24.23 14.05 31.39
C VAL A 48 25.18 15.20 31.74
N SER A 49 26.48 14.93 31.70
CA SER A 49 27.51 15.95 31.91
C SER A 49 27.80 16.64 30.58
N SER A 50 27.31 17.88 30.39
CA SER A 50 27.80 18.76 29.34
C SER A 50 29.05 19.49 29.84
N LEU A 51 30.22 18.85 29.74
CA LEU A 51 31.50 19.54 29.87
C LEU A 51 31.97 19.99 28.49
N SER A 52 31.79 21.28 28.20
CA SER A 52 32.64 21.98 27.24
C SER A 52 33.82 22.59 28.01
N SER A 53 35.04 22.19 27.66
CA SER A 53 36.28 22.74 28.22
C SER A 53 36.87 23.81 27.29
N PHE A 54 37.04 25.03 27.84
CA PHE A 54 38.10 26.04 27.61
C PHE A 54 38.51 26.43 26.16
N GLY A 55 38.76 27.69 25.79
CA GLY A 55 38.81 28.95 26.52
C GLY A 55 39.46 30.08 25.68
N SER A 56 39.30 31.32 26.15
CA SER A 56 40.18 32.50 25.94
C SER A 56 40.26 33.17 24.54
N ARG A 57 39.62 34.35 24.39
CA ARG A 57 40.28 35.68 24.37
C ARG A 57 39.25 36.81 24.11
N SER A 58 39.27 37.82 24.97
CA SER A 58 38.71 39.17 24.70
C SER A 58 39.81 40.03 24.03
N PRO A 59 39.47 41.13 23.32
CA PRO A 59 39.34 42.42 24.04
C PRO A 59 38.32 43.44 23.47
N ARG A 60 37.79 44.31 24.37
CA ARG A 60 37.32 45.71 24.19
C ARG A 60 36.14 45.96 23.21
N SER A 61 35.24 46.92 23.32
CA SER A 61 35.02 48.15 24.14
C SER A 61 33.58 48.63 23.87
N GLY A 62 32.93 49.32 24.81
CA GLY A 62 31.71 50.09 24.51
C GLY A 62 30.89 50.45 25.75
N LEU A 63 31.06 51.68 26.24
CA LEU A 63 30.18 52.31 27.23
C LEU A 63 28.88 52.77 26.57
N LEU A 64 27.74 52.67 27.29
CA LEU A 64 26.82 53.77 27.67
C LEU A 64 25.59 53.21 28.45
N PRO A 65 24.87 54.02 29.28
CA PRO A 65 24.15 53.54 30.47
C PRO A 65 22.62 53.72 30.45
N GLY A 66 21.93 53.05 31.40
CA GLY A 66 20.52 53.22 31.78
C GLY A 66 19.71 51.93 31.54
N THR A 67 18.89 51.37 32.43
CA THR A 67 18.23 51.88 33.64
C THR A 67 17.71 50.67 34.44
N LYS A 68 17.97 50.69 35.76
CA LYS A 68 17.25 50.08 36.89
C LYS A 68 16.37 48.84 36.66
N ASN A 69 16.73 47.72 37.30
CA ASN A 69 15.82 47.10 38.26
C ASN A 69 16.56 46.34 39.37
N THR A 70 16.08 46.61 40.57
CA THR A 70 16.49 46.17 41.90
C THR A 70 16.68 44.66 42.03
N VAL A 71 17.87 44.24 42.49
CA VAL A 71 18.07 42.92 43.08
C VAL A 71 18.67 43.11 44.47
N SER A 72 17.89 42.66 45.45
CA SER A 72 18.20 42.56 46.86
C SER A 72 19.54 41.85 47.11
N HIS A 73 20.35 42.48 47.95
CA HIS A 73 21.53 41.89 48.55
C HIS A 73 21.20 40.57 49.25
N ASN A 74 21.91 39.50 48.89
CA ASN A 74 22.35 38.50 49.84
C ASN A 74 23.85 38.29 49.60
N VAL A 75 24.65 38.96 50.43
CA VAL A 75 26.08 38.72 50.55
C VAL A 75 26.23 37.54 51.49
N SER A 76 26.61 36.39 50.95
CA SER A 76 27.13 35.27 51.74
C SER A 76 28.50 34.88 51.20
N ALA A 77 29.43 34.83 52.14
CA ALA A 77 30.86 34.70 52.01
C ALA A 77 31.33 33.50 51.17
N GLY A 78 32.55 33.64 50.65
CA GLY A 78 33.15 32.73 49.71
C GLY A 78 33.23 31.28 50.19
N TYR A 79 32.97 30.39 49.23
CA TYR A 79 33.55 29.06 49.13
C TYR A 79 33.68 28.79 47.63
N TYR A 80 34.89 28.44 47.18
CA TYR A 80 35.12 27.94 45.82
C TYR A 80 34.44 26.57 45.69
N GLY A 81 33.15 26.56 45.36
CA GLY A 81 32.41 25.37 44.97
C GLY A 81 32.39 25.28 43.45
N ILE A 82 32.90 24.19 42.89
CA ILE A 82 32.61 23.80 41.51
C ILE A 82 31.11 23.47 41.46
N GLY A 83 30.29 24.51 41.26
CA GLY A 83 28.86 24.38 41.12
C GLY A 83 28.56 23.77 39.76
N SER A 84 28.32 22.46 39.72
CA SER A 84 27.63 21.84 38.59
C SER A 84 26.25 22.49 38.50
N GLN A 85 26.10 23.44 37.58
CA GLN A 85 24.81 24.02 37.22
C GLN A 85 24.01 22.92 36.48
N ILE A 86 23.30 22.09 37.24
CA ILE A 86 22.37 21.11 36.67
C ILE A 86 21.21 21.90 36.07
N ARG A 87 21.23 22.11 34.75
CA ARG A 87 20.08 22.66 34.04
C ARG A 87 18.97 21.61 34.05
N SER A 88 17.85 21.92 34.68
CA SER A 88 16.65 21.09 34.61
C SER A 88 16.03 21.22 33.21
N ILE A 89 16.10 20.15 32.42
CA ILE A 89 15.40 20.03 31.14
C ILE A 89 14.02 19.43 31.43
N SER A 90 12.94 20.08 30.96
CA SER A 90 11.59 19.54 31.13
C SER A 90 11.35 18.37 30.17
N VAL A 91 10.58 17.36 30.60
CA VAL A 91 10.20 16.24 29.72
C VAL A 91 9.45 16.74 28.48
N GLU A 92 8.71 17.85 28.60
CA GLU A 92 8.02 18.49 27.48
C GLU A 92 8.99 18.97 26.40
N SER A 93 10.14 19.53 26.80
CA SER A 93 11.17 19.97 25.84
C SER A 93 11.89 18.84 25.11
N LEU A 94 11.66 17.58 25.53
CA LEU A 94 12.17 16.38 24.87
C LEU A 94 11.14 15.75 23.91
N LYS A 95 9.91 16.27 23.84
CA LYS A 95 8.93 15.79 22.87
C LYS A 95 9.34 16.18 21.45
N PRO A 96 8.99 15.38 20.43
CA PRO A 96 9.27 15.74 19.05
C PRO A 96 8.68 17.09 18.68
N SER A 97 9.48 17.91 17.99
CA SER A 97 9.11 19.29 17.65
C SER A 97 8.08 19.40 16.52
N ASP A 98 7.84 18.34 15.75
CA ASP A 98 6.84 18.31 14.67
C ASP A 98 5.95 17.07 14.78
N THR A 99 4.70 17.20 14.34
CA THR A 99 3.71 16.12 14.29
C THR A 99 3.07 16.10 12.91
N PHE A 100 2.78 14.90 12.40
CA PHE A 100 2.19 14.74 11.07
C PHE A 100 0.79 15.37 10.92
N PRO A 101 -0.13 15.30 11.90
CA PRO A 101 -1.47 15.91 11.78
C PRO A 101 -1.46 17.39 11.43
N ARG A 102 -0.45 18.15 11.88
CA ARG A 102 -0.29 19.57 11.55
C ARG A 102 0.03 19.83 10.06
N ARG A 103 0.63 18.86 9.37
CA ARG A 103 0.92 18.92 7.92
C ARG A 103 -0.25 18.42 7.09
N HIS A 104 -0.99 17.45 7.62
CA HIS A 104 -2.13 16.82 6.94
C HIS A 104 -3.41 17.66 7.06
N ASN A 105 -3.73 18.14 8.26
CA ASN A 105 -4.87 19.00 8.52
C ASN A 105 -4.46 20.44 8.25
N SER A 106 -5.11 21.08 7.28
CA SER A 106 -4.79 22.45 6.86
C SER A 106 -5.26 23.51 7.86
N ALA A 107 -6.42 23.31 8.49
CA ALA A 107 -7.05 24.32 9.32
C ALA A 107 -6.40 24.42 10.71
N THR A 108 -6.01 25.63 11.11
CA THR A 108 -5.54 25.90 12.49
C THR A 108 -6.69 25.82 13.50
N PRO A 109 -6.42 25.68 14.80
CA PRO A 109 -7.47 25.71 15.83
C PRO A 109 -8.34 26.98 15.78
N GLU A 110 -7.75 28.13 15.47
CA GLU A 110 -8.46 29.40 15.33
C GLU A 110 -9.37 29.40 14.09
N GLU A 111 -8.90 28.85 12.97
CA GLU A 111 -9.71 28.68 11.76
C GLU A 111 -10.85 27.70 11.98
N GLN A 112 -10.59 26.57 12.65
CA GLN A 112 -11.61 25.59 13.03
C GLN A 112 -12.73 26.24 13.86
N THR A 113 -12.36 27.06 14.84
CA THR A 113 -13.33 27.79 15.69
C THR A 113 -14.16 28.76 14.86
N LYS A 114 -13.53 29.59 14.02
CA LYS A 114 -14.25 30.53 13.13
C LYS A 114 -15.18 29.83 12.15
N MET A 115 -14.77 28.68 11.59
CA MET A 115 -15.62 27.88 10.71
C MET A 115 -16.82 27.28 11.46
N ALA A 116 -16.63 26.82 12.69
CA ALA A 116 -17.73 26.35 13.53
C ALA A 116 -18.73 27.48 13.85
N GLU A 117 -18.23 28.67 14.21
CA GLU A 117 -19.05 29.85 14.49
C GLU A 117 -19.88 30.27 13.26
N LEU A 118 -19.28 30.24 12.07
CA LEU A 118 -19.99 30.51 10.81
C LEU A 118 -21.14 29.52 10.56
N CYS A 119 -20.99 28.27 11.00
CA CYS A 119 -22.02 27.25 10.97
C CYS A 119 -23.05 27.36 12.12
N GLY A 120 -22.91 28.33 13.02
CA GLY A 120 -23.81 28.55 14.17
C GLY A 120 -23.45 27.76 15.43
N PHE A 121 -22.21 27.26 15.54
CA PHE A 121 -21.73 26.47 16.68
C PHE A 121 -20.54 27.14 17.36
N GLU A 122 -20.48 27.09 18.70
CA GLU A 122 -19.38 27.70 19.46
C GLU A 122 -18.04 26.97 19.29
N THR A 123 -18.06 25.67 18.98
CA THR A 123 -16.85 24.84 18.86
C THR A 123 -17.02 23.76 17.78
N LEU A 124 -15.90 23.21 17.32
CA LEU A 124 -15.93 22.04 16.43
C LEU A 124 -16.60 20.83 17.12
N ASP A 125 -16.40 20.66 18.42
CA ASP A 125 -17.01 19.56 19.18
C ASP A 125 -18.55 19.68 19.19
N SER A 126 -19.10 20.87 19.42
CA SER A 126 -20.56 21.06 19.42
C SER A 126 -21.19 20.87 18.03
N LEU A 127 -20.46 21.19 16.95
CA LEU A 127 -20.84 20.86 15.58
C LEU A 127 -20.88 19.33 15.37
N ILE A 128 -19.86 18.59 15.81
CA ILE A 128 -19.80 17.13 15.71
C ILE A 128 -20.92 16.47 16.51
N ASP A 129 -21.16 16.93 17.74
CA ASP A 129 -22.22 16.45 18.64
C ASP A 129 -23.61 16.55 18.02
N SER A 130 -23.84 17.59 17.21
CA SER A 130 -25.11 17.84 16.54
C SER A 130 -25.23 17.10 15.20
N THR A 131 -24.10 16.70 14.61
CA THR A 131 -24.04 16.02 13.31
C THR A 131 -24.14 14.50 13.44
N VAL A 132 -23.43 13.90 14.41
CA VAL A 132 -23.34 12.46 14.57
C VAL A 132 -24.32 11.98 15.66
N PRO A 133 -25.30 11.11 15.34
CA PRO A 133 -26.21 10.58 16.34
C PRO A 133 -25.49 9.86 17.48
N LYS A 134 -25.87 10.18 18.72
CA LYS A 134 -25.24 9.61 19.94
C LYS A 134 -25.29 8.07 19.98
N SER A 135 -26.30 7.44 19.39
CA SER A 135 -26.48 5.98 19.38
C SER A 135 -25.39 5.22 18.63
N ILE A 136 -24.70 5.88 17.69
CA ILE A 136 -23.62 5.27 16.89
C ILE A 136 -22.25 5.90 17.16
N ARG A 137 -22.19 6.89 18.05
CA ARG A 137 -20.94 7.58 18.37
C ARG A 137 -20.12 6.75 19.35
N LEU A 138 -18.83 6.63 19.05
CA LEU A 138 -17.87 6.04 19.98
C LEU A 138 -17.53 7.05 21.08
N ASP A 139 -17.61 6.61 22.35
CA ASP A 139 -17.28 7.44 23.51
C ASP A 139 -15.79 7.80 23.57
N SER A 140 -14.93 6.96 22.98
CA SER A 140 -13.48 7.22 22.90
C SER A 140 -12.90 6.64 21.61
N MET A 141 -12.07 7.44 20.94
CA MET A 141 -11.28 7.02 19.78
C MET A 141 -9.89 6.50 20.17
N LYS A 142 -9.72 6.06 21.43
CA LYS A 142 -8.46 5.47 21.89
C LYS A 142 -8.35 4.02 21.47
N PHE A 143 -7.31 3.70 20.69
CA PHE A 143 -7.06 2.33 20.26
C PHE A 143 -6.06 1.65 21.21
N SER A 144 -6.35 0.42 21.65
CA SER A 144 -5.48 -0.35 22.55
C SER A 144 -4.08 -0.63 21.98
N LYS A 145 -3.92 -0.50 20.66
CA LYS A 145 -2.65 -0.47 19.93
C LYS A 145 -2.72 0.71 18.95
N PHE A 146 -1.58 1.40 18.76
CA PHE A 146 -1.42 2.54 17.83
C PHE A 146 -2.02 3.89 18.26
N ASP A 147 -2.27 4.10 19.56
CA ASP A 147 -2.80 5.38 20.08
C ASP A 147 -1.79 6.54 20.00
N GLY A 148 -0.49 6.23 20.01
CA GLY A 148 0.59 7.20 19.85
C GLY A 148 1.04 7.28 18.39
N GLY A 149 0.70 8.37 17.71
CA GLY A 149 1.18 8.62 16.35
C GLY A 149 2.70 8.72 16.28
N LEU A 150 3.29 8.17 15.22
CA LEU A 150 4.70 8.36 14.90
C LEU A 150 4.91 9.72 14.21
N THR A 151 6.07 10.33 14.43
CA THR A 151 6.53 11.40 13.54
C THR A 151 6.83 10.83 12.15
N GLU A 152 6.91 11.69 11.13
CA GLU A 152 7.24 11.27 9.76
C GLU A 152 8.58 10.52 9.67
N ASN A 153 9.60 10.98 10.40
CA ASN A 153 10.91 10.33 10.46
C ASN A 153 10.81 8.95 11.11
N GLN A 154 10.13 8.84 12.27
CA GLN A 154 9.92 7.57 12.94
C GLN A 154 9.13 6.59 12.07
N MET A 155 8.11 7.07 11.35
CA MET A 155 7.34 6.25 10.42
C MET A 155 8.21 5.74 9.27
N THR A 156 9.06 6.60 8.70
CA THR A 156 9.99 6.23 7.63
C THR A 156 11.00 5.18 8.11
N GLU A 157 11.59 5.37 9.29
CA GLU A 157 12.51 4.40 9.90
C GLU A 157 11.81 3.07 10.18
N HIS A 158 10.60 3.12 10.72
CA HIS A 158 9.79 1.94 10.99
C HIS A 158 9.48 1.15 9.70
N MET A 159 9.06 1.84 8.64
CA MET A 159 8.77 1.21 7.35
C MET A 159 10.04 0.63 6.70
N LYS A 160 11.19 1.31 6.82
CA LYS A 160 12.49 0.76 6.37
C LYS A 160 12.87 -0.51 7.13
N TYR A 161 12.67 -0.51 8.45
CA TYR A 161 12.89 -1.70 9.27
C TYR A 161 11.98 -2.86 8.82
N LEU A 162 10.68 -2.62 8.60
CA LEU A 162 9.78 -3.66 8.09
C LEU A 162 10.20 -4.15 6.69
N ALA A 163 10.52 -3.23 5.78
CA ALA A 163 10.97 -3.56 4.42
C ALA A 163 12.26 -4.41 4.42
N SER A 164 13.18 -4.18 5.37
CA SER A 164 14.43 -4.96 5.49
C SER A 164 14.23 -6.44 5.82
N LYS A 165 13.03 -6.82 6.28
CA LYS A 165 12.68 -8.23 6.53
C LYS A 165 12.35 -8.98 5.22
N ASN A 166 12.00 -8.26 4.16
CA ASN A 166 11.74 -8.86 2.85
C ASN A 166 13.06 -9.27 2.19
N LYS A 167 13.06 -10.42 1.52
CA LYS A 167 14.20 -10.92 0.75
C LYS A 167 13.90 -10.75 -0.74
N VAL A 168 14.72 -9.94 -1.41
CA VAL A 168 14.60 -9.70 -2.85
C VAL A 168 15.34 -10.80 -3.61
N PHE A 169 14.60 -11.71 -4.24
CA PHE A 169 15.16 -12.78 -5.06
C PHE A 169 15.08 -12.46 -6.55
N LYS A 170 15.94 -13.12 -7.34
CA LYS A 170 15.71 -13.27 -8.78
C LYS A 170 14.62 -14.33 -8.97
N SER A 171 13.37 -13.88 -9.06
CA SER A 171 12.21 -14.75 -9.17
C SER A 171 11.93 -15.12 -10.63
N TYR A 172 12.06 -16.41 -10.95
CA TYR A 172 11.67 -17.00 -12.24
C TYR A 172 10.41 -17.87 -12.11
N ILE A 173 9.51 -17.50 -11.21
CA ILE A 173 8.26 -18.21 -10.96
C ILE A 173 7.31 -18.07 -12.17
N GLY A 174 7.31 -16.91 -12.83
CA GLY A 174 6.41 -16.61 -13.95
C GLY A 174 4.98 -16.39 -13.43
N MET A 175 4.03 -17.16 -13.97
CA MET A 175 2.63 -17.14 -13.54
C MET A 175 1.99 -15.74 -13.62
N GLY A 176 2.29 -14.98 -14.68
CA GLY A 176 1.71 -13.65 -14.92
C GLY A 176 2.53 -12.48 -14.35
N TYR A 177 3.55 -12.75 -13.53
CA TYR A 177 4.43 -11.72 -12.96
C TYR A 177 5.87 -11.94 -13.38
N TYR A 178 6.39 -10.99 -14.15
CA TYR A 178 7.75 -11.01 -14.69
C TYR A 178 8.47 -9.74 -14.27
N ASN A 179 9.71 -9.88 -13.77
CA ASN A 179 10.50 -8.71 -13.41
C ASN A 179 10.77 -7.84 -14.65
N THR A 180 10.77 -6.52 -14.48
CA THR A 180 10.96 -5.57 -15.58
C THR A 180 11.88 -4.44 -15.15
N HIS A 181 12.65 -3.90 -16.09
CA HIS A 181 13.46 -2.73 -15.87
C HIS A 181 12.63 -1.47 -16.12
N VAL A 182 12.06 -0.91 -15.05
CA VAL A 182 11.33 0.37 -15.13
C VAL A 182 12.32 1.49 -15.51
N PRO A 183 12.14 2.19 -16.65
CA PRO A 183 13.03 3.28 -17.02
C PRO A 183 13.09 4.35 -15.93
N PRO A 184 14.29 4.77 -15.46
CA PRO A 184 14.41 5.75 -14.37
C PRO A 184 13.71 7.08 -14.65
N VAL A 185 13.65 7.49 -15.93
CA VAL A 185 12.94 8.70 -16.33
C VAL A 185 11.43 8.61 -16.10
N ILE A 186 10.82 7.42 -16.25
CA ILE A 186 9.41 7.17 -15.97
C ILE A 186 9.18 7.09 -14.46
N LEU A 187 10.03 6.33 -13.74
CA LEU A 187 9.94 6.21 -12.29
C LEU A 187 9.97 7.60 -11.63
N ARG A 188 10.96 8.44 -11.99
CA ARG A 188 11.15 9.73 -11.34
C ARG A 188 10.10 10.78 -11.71
N ASN A 189 9.73 10.86 -12.99
CA ASN A 189 8.91 11.98 -13.48
C ASN A 189 7.42 11.68 -13.54
N ILE A 190 7.02 10.41 -13.40
CA ILE A 190 5.61 9.98 -13.38
C ILE A 190 5.27 9.36 -12.02
N MET A 191 5.86 8.21 -11.67
CA MET A 191 5.47 7.45 -10.46
C MET A 191 5.78 8.21 -9.16
N GLU A 192 6.91 8.91 -9.09
CA GLU A 192 7.32 9.69 -7.92
C GLU A 192 6.88 11.17 -7.98
N ASN A 193 6.09 11.56 -8.98
CA ASN A 193 5.68 12.95 -9.20
C ASN A 193 4.21 13.17 -8.82
N PRO A 194 3.90 13.97 -7.78
CA PRO A 194 2.52 14.21 -7.37
C PRO A 194 1.66 14.86 -8.45
N ALA A 195 2.25 15.56 -9.41
CA ALA A 195 1.52 16.13 -10.54
C ALA A 195 0.92 15.06 -11.48
N TRP A 196 1.24 13.78 -11.32
CA TRP A 196 0.64 12.67 -12.08
C TRP A 196 -0.27 11.76 -11.26
N TYR A 197 -0.05 11.62 -9.94
CA TYR A 197 -0.79 10.66 -9.11
C TYR A 197 -1.80 11.30 -8.14
N THR A 198 -1.84 12.62 -8.01
CA THR A 198 -2.77 13.29 -7.07
C THR A 198 -4.11 13.63 -7.70
N GLN A 199 -4.19 13.74 -9.03
CA GLN A 199 -5.45 13.99 -9.72
C GLN A 199 -6.29 12.71 -9.78
N TYR A 200 -7.61 12.89 -9.80
CA TYR A 200 -8.55 11.78 -9.93
C TYR A 200 -9.02 11.59 -11.38
N THR A 201 -10.07 10.78 -11.55
CA THR A 201 -10.71 10.50 -12.83
C THR A 201 -10.91 11.77 -13.68
N PRO A 202 -10.59 11.75 -14.98
CA PRO A 202 -10.71 12.89 -15.88
C PRO A 202 -12.16 13.23 -16.24
N TYR A 203 -12.99 13.59 -15.25
CA TYR A 203 -14.36 14.05 -15.48
C TYR A 203 -14.40 15.39 -16.24
N GLN A 204 -13.42 16.26 -16.01
CA GLN A 204 -13.24 17.52 -16.73
C GLN A 204 -12.13 17.36 -17.77
N ALA A 205 -12.50 17.11 -19.02
CA ALA A 205 -11.56 16.71 -20.07
C ALA A 205 -10.59 17.84 -20.43
N GLU A 206 -11.04 19.09 -20.44
CA GLU A 206 -10.28 20.27 -20.88
C GLU A 206 -9.03 20.51 -20.04
N ILE A 207 -9.09 20.20 -18.74
CA ILE A 207 -7.96 20.32 -17.80
C ILE A 207 -7.25 18.99 -17.56
N SER A 208 -7.54 17.97 -18.37
CA SER A 208 -7.08 16.59 -18.19
C SER A 208 -6.45 15.98 -19.43
N GLN A 209 -6.22 16.79 -20.48
CA GLN A 209 -5.76 16.31 -21.79
C GLN A 209 -4.46 15.50 -21.71
N GLY A 210 -3.48 15.90 -20.89
CA GLY A 210 -2.21 15.17 -20.78
C GLY A 210 -2.36 13.70 -20.37
N ARG A 211 -3.20 13.38 -19.37
CA ARG A 211 -3.44 11.98 -18.97
C ARG A 211 -4.39 11.25 -19.92
N LEU A 212 -5.36 11.95 -20.51
CA LEU A 212 -6.26 11.38 -21.52
C LEU A 212 -5.48 10.94 -22.77
N GLU A 213 -4.51 11.75 -23.22
CA GLU A 213 -3.60 11.38 -24.31
C GLU A 213 -2.74 10.16 -23.94
N SER A 214 -2.18 10.13 -22.71
CA SER A 214 -1.44 8.95 -22.26
C SER A 214 -2.30 7.68 -22.19
N LEU A 215 -3.58 7.79 -21.84
CA LEU A 215 -4.52 6.65 -21.84
C LEU A 215 -4.89 6.23 -23.27
N LEU A 216 -5.00 7.18 -24.20
CA LEU A 216 -5.18 6.88 -25.61
C LEU A 216 -3.96 6.13 -26.17
N ASN A 217 -2.75 6.55 -25.81
CA ASN A 217 -1.52 5.83 -26.18
C ASN A 217 -1.52 4.39 -25.64
N TYR A 218 -2.00 4.17 -24.42
CA TYR A 218 -2.21 2.82 -23.88
C TYR A 218 -3.21 2.02 -24.72
N GLN A 219 -4.36 2.61 -25.07
CA GLN A 219 -5.37 1.94 -25.90
C GLN A 219 -4.84 1.56 -27.28
N THR A 220 -4.10 2.47 -27.93
CA THR A 220 -3.45 2.22 -29.22
C THR A 220 -2.41 1.12 -29.10
N MET A 221 -1.53 1.16 -28.09
CA MET A 221 -0.54 0.11 -27.84
C MET A 221 -1.18 -1.28 -27.67
N ILE A 222 -2.27 -1.38 -26.90
CA ILE A 222 -2.97 -2.66 -26.72
C ILE A 222 -3.67 -3.11 -28.01
N THR A 223 -4.31 -2.20 -28.73
CA THR A 223 -4.93 -2.45 -30.05
C THR A 223 -3.90 -3.01 -31.03
N ASP A 224 -2.73 -2.37 -31.15
CA ASP A 224 -1.66 -2.78 -32.07
C ASP A 224 -1.05 -4.14 -31.69
N LEU A 225 -0.85 -4.41 -30.39
CA LEU A 225 -0.26 -5.67 -29.92
C LEU A 225 -1.23 -6.85 -30.01
N THR A 226 -2.53 -6.62 -29.83
CA THR A 226 -3.54 -7.68 -29.84
C THR A 226 -4.17 -7.89 -31.21
N GLY A 227 -4.09 -6.90 -32.10
CA GLY A 227 -4.78 -6.90 -33.39
C GLY A 227 -6.31 -6.80 -33.28
N LEU A 228 -6.84 -6.49 -32.09
CA LEU A 228 -8.27 -6.25 -31.86
C LEU A 228 -8.64 -4.80 -32.18
N PRO A 229 -9.90 -4.51 -32.56
CA PRO A 229 -10.27 -3.17 -33.05
C PRO A 229 -10.35 -2.09 -31.97
N MET A 230 -10.39 -2.46 -30.68
CA MET A 230 -10.49 -1.51 -29.58
C MET A 230 -9.95 -2.09 -28.27
N SER A 231 -9.50 -1.19 -27.39
CA SER A 231 -9.16 -1.47 -26.00
C SER A 231 -9.80 -0.44 -25.07
N ASN A 232 -10.08 -0.84 -23.83
CA ASN A 232 -10.41 0.11 -22.77
C ASN A 232 -9.14 0.75 -22.18
N ALA A 233 -9.32 1.61 -21.17
CA ALA A 233 -8.27 2.33 -20.48
C ALA A 233 -7.76 1.61 -19.19
N SER A 234 -7.61 0.28 -19.24
CA SER A 234 -7.21 -0.67 -18.17
C SER A 234 -8.34 -1.32 -17.36
N LEU A 235 -7.97 -2.41 -16.67
CA LEU A 235 -8.73 -3.11 -15.62
C LEU A 235 -7.81 -3.36 -14.41
N LEU A 236 -8.32 -4.00 -13.36
CA LEU A 236 -7.59 -4.18 -12.10
C LEU A 236 -6.41 -5.14 -12.20
N ASP A 237 -6.62 -6.32 -12.76
CA ASP A 237 -5.60 -7.36 -12.97
C ASP A 237 -6.04 -8.35 -14.07
N GLU A 238 -5.16 -9.29 -14.43
CA GLU A 238 -5.42 -10.31 -15.47
C GLU A 238 -6.63 -11.20 -15.14
N GLY A 239 -6.72 -11.69 -13.91
CA GLY A 239 -7.77 -12.63 -13.51
C GLY A 239 -9.16 -11.99 -13.52
N THR A 240 -9.27 -10.76 -13.03
CA THR A 240 -10.50 -9.98 -13.09
C THR A 240 -10.85 -9.58 -14.52
N ALA A 241 -9.87 -9.24 -15.36
CA ALA A 241 -10.10 -9.00 -16.79
C ALA A 241 -10.66 -10.24 -17.51
N ALA A 242 -10.12 -11.43 -17.22
CA ALA A 242 -10.63 -12.69 -17.74
C ALA A 242 -12.07 -12.98 -17.27
N ALA A 243 -12.40 -12.66 -16.01
CA ALA A 243 -13.75 -12.78 -15.50
C ALA A 243 -14.73 -11.77 -16.14
N GLU A 244 -14.30 -10.55 -16.46
CA GLU A 244 -15.09 -9.59 -17.23
C GLU A 244 -15.30 -10.07 -18.67
N ALA A 245 -14.31 -10.72 -19.29
CA ALA A 245 -14.48 -11.35 -20.60
C ALA A 245 -15.52 -12.49 -20.56
N MET A 246 -15.49 -13.32 -19.52
CA MET A 246 -16.53 -14.33 -19.26
C MET A 246 -17.92 -13.71 -19.11
N ALA A 247 -18.04 -12.63 -18.33
CA ALA A 247 -19.29 -11.90 -18.17
C ALA A 247 -19.79 -11.30 -19.50
N MET A 248 -18.86 -10.77 -20.32
CA MET A 248 -19.16 -10.25 -21.65
C MET A 248 -19.72 -11.34 -22.57
N CYS A 249 -19.09 -12.52 -22.63
CA CYS A 249 -19.59 -13.66 -23.39
C CYS A 249 -21.02 -14.06 -22.98
N ASN A 250 -21.27 -14.15 -21.67
CA ASN A 250 -22.59 -14.46 -21.13
C ASN A 250 -23.66 -13.41 -21.54
N ASN A 251 -23.29 -12.13 -21.47
CA ASN A 251 -24.18 -11.02 -21.82
C ASN A 251 -24.49 -10.95 -23.32
N ILE A 252 -23.51 -11.18 -24.20
CA ILE A 252 -23.71 -11.25 -25.66
C ILE A 252 -24.74 -12.34 -26.00
N LEU A 253 -24.65 -13.47 -25.32
CA LEU A 253 -25.56 -14.61 -25.50
C LEU A 253 -26.84 -14.50 -24.66
N LYS A 254 -27.05 -13.39 -23.96
CA LYS A 254 -28.24 -13.09 -23.13
C LYS A 254 -28.53 -14.16 -22.08
N GLY A 255 -27.50 -14.79 -21.51
CA GLY A 255 -27.66 -15.83 -20.49
C GLY A 255 -28.27 -17.15 -20.98
N LYS A 256 -28.37 -17.36 -22.30
CA LYS A 256 -28.94 -18.59 -22.88
C LYS A 256 -28.07 -19.82 -22.72
N LYS A 257 -26.78 -19.61 -22.51
CA LYS A 257 -25.75 -20.64 -22.42
C LYS A 257 -25.04 -20.47 -21.09
N LYS A 258 -24.90 -21.55 -20.32
CA LYS A 258 -24.51 -21.48 -18.91
C LYS A 258 -23.10 -21.99 -18.63
N THR A 259 -22.44 -22.60 -19.60
CA THR A 259 -21.11 -23.19 -19.41
C THR A 259 -20.02 -22.27 -19.96
N PHE A 260 -19.03 -21.88 -19.15
CA PHE A 260 -17.81 -21.20 -19.61
C PHE A 260 -16.60 -22.11 -19.43
N ILE A 261 -15.79 -22.26 -20.47
CA ILE A 261 -14.66 -23.21 -20.45
C ILE A 261 -13.36 -22.45 -20.28
N ILE A 262 -12.47 -22.95 -19.42
CA ILE A 262 -11.15 -22.38 -19.21
C ILE A 262 -10.11 -23.46 -19.50
N ALA A 263 -9.16 -23.15 -20.38
CA ALA A 263 -8.05 -24.03 -20.67
C ALA A 263 -7.21 -24.29 -19.40
N ASN A 264 -6.83 -25.55 -19.20
CA ASN A 264 -6.04 -25.98 -18.04
C ASN A 264 -4.66 -25.32 -17.93
N ASN A 265 -4.18 -24.70 -19.01
CA ASN A 265 -2.90 -24.00 -19.09
C ASN A 265 -2.98 -22.50 -18.75
N CYS A 266 -4.15 -21.99 -18.37
CA CYS A 266 -4.27 -20.67 -17.76
C CYS A 266 -3.56 -20.60 -16.41
N HIS A 267 -3.18 -19.39 -15.99
CA HIS A 267 -2.62 -19.20 -14.66
C HIS A 267 -3.61 -19.62 -13.57
N PRO A 268 -3.16 -20.31 -12.50
CA PRO A 268 -4.08 -20.86 -11.50
C PRO A 268 -4.90 -19.78 -10.78
N GLN A 269 -4.32 -18.60 -10.52
CA GLN A 269 -5.06 -17.49 -9.94
C GLN A 269 -6.15 -16.94 -10.87
N THR A 270 -5.94 -16.97 -12.19
CA THR A 270 -6.94 -16.57 -13.20
C THR A 270 -8.11 -17.55 -13.18
N ILE A 271 -7.82 -18.86 -13.14
CA ILE A 271 -8.85 -19.91 -13.04
C ILE A 271 -9.68 -19.74 -11.76
N ASP A 272 -9.02 -19.52 -10.61
CA ASP A 272 -9.69 -19.38 -9.31
C ASP A 272 -10.57 -18.11 -9.25
N ILE A 273 -10.11 -16.99 -9.80
CA ILE A 273 -10.90 -15.75 -9.88
C ILE A 273 -12.13 -15.95 -10.78
N CYS A 274 -11.97 -16.55 -11.96
CA CYS A 274 -13.11 -16.84 -12.85
C CYS A 274 -14.13 -17.76 -12.18
N LYS A 275 -13.69 -18.84 -11.51
CA LYS A 275 -14.58 -19.73 -10.75
C LYS A 275 -15.34 -18.99 -9.65
N THR A 276 -14.66 -18.10 -8.93
CA THR A 276 -15.27 -17.29 -7.86
C THR A 276 -16.32 -16.34 -8.44
N ARG A 277 -16.04 -15.69 -9.57
CA ARG A 277 -16.93 -14.73 -10.23
C ARG A 277 -18.12 -15.41 -10.92
N ALA A 278 -17.94 -16.62 -11.42
CA ALA A 278 -18.98 -17.36 -12.13
C ALA A 278 -20.26 -17.57 -11.31
N GLY A 279 -20.12 -17.81 -9.99
CA GLY A 279 -21.27 -17.93 -9.09
C GLY A 279 -22.17 -16.68 -9.06
N GLY A 280 -21.61 -15.49 -9.28
CA GLY A 280 -22.38 -14.23 -9.38
C GLY A 280 -23.15 -14.07 -10.68
N PHE A 281 -22.80 -14.83 -11.72
CA PHE A 281 -23.42 -14.78 -13.05
C PHE A 281 -24.27 -16.01 -13.36
N ASP A 282 -24.42 -16.92 -12.39
CA ASP A 282 -25.09 -18.22 -12.58
C ASP A 282 -24.50 -18.98 -13.79
N LEU A 283 -23.16 -19.04 -13.83
CA LEU A 283 -22.37 -19.75 -14.83
C LEU A 283 -21.68 -20.96 -14.21
N GLU A 284 -21.61 -22.06 -14.97
CA GLU A 284 -20.76 -23.20 -14.68
C GLU A 284 -19.40 -23.00 -15.35
N VAL A 285 -18.31 -23.02 -14.56
CA VAL A 285 -16.94 -22.95 -15.10
C VAL A 285 -16.32 -24.34 -15.14
N VAL A 286 -16.00 -24.79 -16.34
CA VAL A 286 -15.34 -26.08 -16.58
C VAL A 286 -13.89 -25.84 -16.96
N THR A 287 -12.96 -26.49 -16.25
CA THR A 287 -11.54 -26.48 -16.62
C THR A 287 -11.23 -27.74 -17.42
N ALA A 288 -10.69 -27.59 -18.63
CA ALA A 288 -10.44 -28.71 -19.54
C ALA A 288 -9.12 -28.53 -20.32
N ASP A 289 -8.55 -29.63 -20.80
CA ASP A 289 -7.47 -29.59 -21.78
C ASP A 289 -8.04 -29.22 -23.15
N LEU A 290 -7.34 -28.40 -23.93
CA LEU A 290 -7.78 -27.91 -25.24
C LEU A 290 -8.25 -29.03 -26.19
N LYS A 291 -7.64 -30.21 -26.10
CA LYS A 291 -7.98 -31.37 -26.94
C LYS A 291 -9.27 -32.07 -26.53
N ASP A 292 -9.65 -31.93 -25.27
CA ASP A 292 -10.79 -32.62 -24.66
C ASP A 292 -12.03 -31.72 -24.55
N ILE A 293 -11.96 -30.49 -25.06
CA ILE A 293 -13.09 -29.58 -24.97
C ILE A 293 -14.16 -30.00 -25.99
N ASP A 294 -15.30 -30.47 -25.47
CA ASP A 294 -16.48 -30.79 -26.28
C ASP A 294 -17.38 -29.56 -26.47
N TYR A 295 -17.21 -28.93 -27.63
CA TYR A 295 -18.01 -27.78 -28.07
C TYR A 295 -19.42 -28.14 -28.54
N LYS A 296 -19.71 -29.43 -28.73
CA LYS A 296 -20.98 -29.91 -29.33
C LYS A 296 -22.15 -29.89 -28.35
N SER A 297 -21.87 -29.72 -27.06
CA SER A 297 -22.88 -29.66 -25.99
C SER A 297 -23.87 -28.50 -26.15
N GLY A 298 -23.57 -27.51 -26.99
CA GLY A 298 -24.47 -26.39 -27.33
C GLY A 298 -24.63 -25.35 -26.23
N ASP A 299 -24.27 -25.67 -24.98
CA ASP A 299 -24.43 -24.82 -23.78
C ASP A 299 -23.18 -24.00 -23.41
N VAL A 300 -22.10 -24.10 -24.18
CA VAL A 300 -20.88 -23.31 -23.95
C VAL A 300 -21.13 -21.86 -24.35
N CYS A 301 -20.87 -20.89 -23.48
CA CYS A 301 -21.03 -19.45 -23.72
C CYS A 301 -19.71 -18.75 -24.14
N GLY A 302 -18.56 -19.32 -23.81
CA GLY A 302 -17.26 -18.80 -24.20
C GLY A 302 -16.13 -19.69 -23.70
N VAL A 303 -14.94 -19.49 -24.26
CA VAL A 303 -13.73 -20.20 -23.87
C VAL A 303 -12.59 -19.21 -23.63
N LEU A 304 -11.88 -19.41 -22.51
CA LEU A 304 -10.66 -18.70 -22.18
C LEU A 304 -9.44 -19.59 -22.44
N VAL A 305 -8.48 -19.07 -23.18
CA VAL A 305 -7.19 -19.71 -23.46
C VAL A 305 -6.04 -18.78 -23.04
N GLN A 306 -4.91 -19.35 -22.64
CA GLN A 306 -3.70 -18.60 -22.32
C GLN A 306 -2.70 -18.67 -23.47
N TYR A 307 -2.01 -17.56 -23.76
CA TYR A 307 -0.95 -17.51 -24.76
C TYR A 307 0.17 -16.55 -24.37
N PRO A 308 1.42 -17.02 -24.18
CA PRO A 308 1.83 -18.41 -23.99
C PRO A 308 1.18 -19.04 -22.75
N GLY A 309 1.10 -20.36 -22.67
CA GLY A 309 0.54 -21.05 -21.52
C GLY A 309 1.36 -20.87 -20.24
N THR A 310 0.79 -21.26 -19.10
CA THR A 310 1.38 -21.03 -17.77
C THR A 310 2.73 -21.76 -17.57
N GLU A 311 3.02 -22.79 -18.36
CA GLU A 311 4.30 -23.52 -18.34
C GLU A 311 5.25 -23.04 -19.47
N GLY A 312 4.87 -22.00 -20.20
CA GLY A 312 5.66 -21.35 -21.25
C GLY A 312 5.49 -21.93 -22.65
N GLU A 313 4.54 -22.86 -22.85
CA GLU A 313 4.27 -23.43 -24.15
C GLU A 313 3.56 -22.44 -25.09
N VAL A 314 3.91 -22.51 -26.38
CA VAL A 314 3.30 -21.72 -27.44
C VAL A 314 2.50 -22.68 -28.31
N LEU A 315 1.17 -22.55 -28.27
CA LEU A 315 0.24 -23.39 -29.02
C LEU A 315 -0.37 -22.58 -30.18
N ASP A 316 -0.58 -23.25 -31.31
CA ASP A 316 -1.32 -22.65 -32.42
C ASP A 316 -2.82 -22.82 -32.19
N TYR A 317 -3.51 -21.70 -31.96
CA TYR A 317 -4.96 -21.65 -31.76
C TYR A 317 -5.73 -21.39 -33.07
N GLY A 318 -5.09 -21.37 -34.22
CA GLY A 318 -5.73 -21.04 -35.51
C GLY A 318 -6.81 -22.05 -35.92
N GLU A 319 -6.53 -23.35 -35.83
CA GLU A 319 -7.53 -24.40 -36.07
C GLU A 319 -8.61 -24.38 -34.99
N PHE A 320 -8.18 -24.26 -33.74
CA PHE A 320 -9.05 -24.17 -32.58
C PHE A 320 -10.12 -23.07 -32.72
N TYR A 321 -9.71 -21.89 -33.16
CA TYR A 321 -10.61 -20.75 -33.37
C TYR A 321 -11.58 -20.98 -34.53
N LYS A 322 -11.14 -21.61 -35.63
CA LYS A 322 -12.01 -21.93 -36.79
C LYS A 322 -13.12 -22.90 -36.39
N GLU A 323 -12.77 -23.96 -35.64
CA GLU A 323 -13.73 -24.95 -35.15
C GLU A 323 -14.77 -24.33 -34.22
N CYS A 324 -14.33 -23.41 -33.34
CA CYS A 324 -15.26 -22.60 -32.58
C CYS A 324 -16.16 -21.80 -33.54
N SER A 325 -15.60 -20.85 -34.28
CA SER A 325 -16.33 -19.84 -35.08
C SER A 325 -17.37 -20.43 -36.06
N CYS A 326 -17.04 -21.52 -36.76
CA CYS A 326 -17.94 -22.16 -37.71
C CYS A 326 -19.24 -22.71 -37.07
N SER A 327 -19.27 -22.90 -35.75
CA SER A 327 -20.42 -23.47 -35.06
C SER A 327 -21.26 -22.43 -34.29
N TRP A 328 -20.77 -21.19 -34.14
CA TRP A 328 -21.51 -20.08 -33.52
C TRP A 328 -22.22 -19.15 -34.52
N SER A 329 -22.00 -19.36 -35.82
CA SER A 329 -22.72 -18.71 -36.93
C SER A 329 -23.94 -19.53 -37.33
#